data_AF-A0A918TCA0-F1
#
_entry.id   AF-A0A918TCA0-F1
#
_cell.length_a   1.000
_cell.length_b   1.000
_cell.length_c   1.000
_cell.angle_alpha   90.00
_cell.angle_beta   90.00
_cell.angle_gamma   90.00
#
_symmetry.space_group_name_H-M   'P 1'
#
loop_
_entity.id
_entity.type
_entity.pdbx_description
1 polymer ?
#
loop_
_entity_poly.entity_id
_entity_poly.type
_entity_poly.pdbx_seq_one_letter_code
_entity_poly.pdbx_strand_id
1 'polypeptide(L)'
;MRVAYGPHPSQVVDVHPPAPGTARGTRVTLLHGGFWRETYDRHHLAPLAAALAGQGLEVALAEYRRVGGGGGWPETFGDVVRAIGTGRGAAAPARHVVVGHSAGGHLALWAASAAATGVDRVIALAPVADLARARALGLSGDAVAGLVAPEQEHLADPLRLPPPRVPVAIVHGTDDEDVPVELSRAYAAAARAAGAAVDLTVLPGAGHYELITPGTPECARWVLPLTRGPHPARA
;
A
#
# COMPACT_ATOMS: atom_id res chain seq x y z
N MET A 1 -6.64 -13.28 -13.83
CA MET A 1 -6.75 -12.62 -15.16
C MET A 1 -5.87 -11.40 -15.16
N ARG A 2 -5.07 -11.16 -16.20
CA ARG A 2 -4.26 -9.93 -16.31
C ARG A 2 -5.00 -8.86 -17.11
N VAL A 3 -4.99 -7.63 -16.62
CA VAL A 3 -5.59 -6.45 -17.27
C VAL A 3 -4.54 -5.37 -17.41
N ALA A 4 -4.33 -4.85 -18.62
CA ALA A 4 -3.46 -3.69 -18.85
C ALA A 4 -4.25 -2.38 -18.64
N TYR A 5 -3.60 -1.38 -18.06
CA TYR A 5 -4.16 -0.02 -17.89
C TYR A 5 -3.36 1.07 -18.60
N GLY A 6 -2.35 0.66 -19.37
CA GLY A 6 -1.55 1.53 -20.18
C GLY A 6 -0.61 0.73 -21.10
N PRO A 7 0.15 1.42 -21.97
CA PRO A 7 0.98 0.77 -22.98
C PRO A 7 2.29 0.17 -22.43
N HIS A 8 2.74 0.57 -21.24
CA HIS A 8 4.00 0.08 -20.67
C HIS A 8 3.84 -1.36 -20.14
N PRO A 9 4.86 -2.24 -20.24
CA PRO A 9 4.78 -3.62 -19.75
C PRO A 9 4.44 -3.73 -18.25
N SER A 10 4.86 -2.75 -17.45
CA SER A 10 4.57 -2.64 -16.02
C SER A 10 3.20 -2.02 -15.71
N GLN A 11 2.40 -1.64 -16.71
CA GLN A 11 1.07 -1.06 -16.49
C GLN A 11 0.00 -2.15 -16.53
N VAL A 12 0.10 -3.08 -15.59
CA VAL A 12 -0.77 -4.26 -15.50
C VAL A 12 -1.30 -4.51 -14.09
N VAL A 13 -2.47 -5.12 -14.01
CA VAL A 13 -3.09 -5.62 -12.78
C VAL A 13 -3.41 -7.10 -12.96
N ASP A 14 -2.92 -7.94 -12.05
CA ASP A 14 -3.33 -9.33 -11.95
C ASP A 14 -4.56 -9.43 -11.03
N VAL A 15 -5.72 -9.74 -11.61
CA VAL A 15 -7.00 -9.90 -10.92
C VAL A 15 -7.20 -11.34 -10.48
N HIS A 16 -7.34 -11.54 -9.18
CA HIS A 16 -7.68 -12.80 -8.53
C HIS A 16 -9.13 -12.73 -8.05
N PRO A 17 -10.06 -13.46 -8.69
CA PRO A 17 -11.45 -13.49 -8.23
C PRO A 17 -11.56 -14.28 -6.92
N PRO A 18 -12.58 -14.00 -6.09
CA PRO A 18 -12.91 -14.86 -4.98
C PRO A 18 -13.33 -16.26 -5.47
N ALA A 19 -13.20 -17.27 -4.62
CA ALA A 19 -13.71 -18.61 -4.95
C ALA A 19 -15.23 -18.56 -5.21
N PRO A 20 -15.77 -19.37 -6.15
CA PRO A 20 -17.19 -19.38 -6.46
C PRO A 20 -18.06 -19.54 -5.21
N GLY A 21 -19.07 -18.67 -5.05
CA GLY A 21 -19.97 -18.68 -3.89
C GLY A 21 -19.41 -18.06 -2.59
N THR A 22 -18.18 -17.54 -2.59
CA THR A 22 -17.54 -16.98 -1.39
C THR A 22 -17.43 -15.45 -1.38
N ALA A 23 -17.89 -14.79 -2.44
CA ALA A 23 -17.71 -13.36 -2.65
C ALA A 23 -18.27 -12.52 -1.49
N ARG A 24 -17.44 -11.65 -0.91
CA ARG A 24 -17.81 -10.74 0.20
C ARG A 24 -18.19 -9.34 -0.25
N GLY A 25 -18.18 -9.07 -1.55
CA GLY A 25 -18.44 -7.72 -2.08
C GLY A 25 -17.36 -6.71 -1.69
N THR A 26 -16.12 -7.15 -1.43
CA THR A 26 -14.97 -6.27 -1.18
C THR A 26 -13.85 -6.53 -2.19
N ARG A 27 -13.35 -5.46 -2.80
CA ARG A 27 -12.14 -5.44 -3.62
C ARG A 27 -10.95 -4.98 -2.80
N VAL A 28 -9.80 -5.62 -3.00
CA VAL A 28 -8.51 -5.18 -2.46
C VAL A 28 -7.55 -4.90 -3.61
N THR A 29 -7.09 -3.67 -3.76
CA THR A 29 -5.92 -3.38 -4.61
C THR A 29 -4.66 -3.52 -3.78
N LEU A 30 -3.75 -4.41 -4.20
CA LEU A 30 -2.45 -4.60 -3.55
C LEU A 30 -1.36 -3.82 -4.28
N LEU A 31 -0.59 -3.03 -3.53
CA LEU A 31 0.60 -2.31 -3.99
C LEU A 31 1.84 -2.93 -3.33
N HIS A 32 2.78 -3.38 -4.15
CA HIS A 32 3.95 -4.12 -3.70
C HIS A 32 5.07 -3.21 -3.19
N GLY A 33 6.07 -3.78 -2.52
CA GLY A 33 7.20 -3.07 -1.93
C GLY A 33 8.43 -3.02 -2.84
N GLY A 34 9.61 -2.94 -2.22
CA GLY A 34 10.90 -3.01 -2.93
C GLY A 34 11.53 -1.66 -3.27
N PHE A 35 11.30 -0.64 -2.44
CA PHE A 35 11.90 0.69 -2.59
C PHE A 35 11.78 1.28 -4.00
N TRP A 36 10.64 1.00 -4.67
CA TRP A 36 10.33 1.45 -6.03
C TRP A 36 11.35 1.02 -7.09
N ARG A 37 12.24 0.05 -6.82
CA ARG A 37 13.31 -0.38 -7.72
C ARG A 37 12.79 -1.42 -8.72
N GLU A 38 13.34 -1.40 -9.94
CA GLU A 38 12.95 -2.33 -11.01
C GLU A 38 13.12 -3.81 -10.63
N THR A 39 14.09 -4.11 -9.74
CA THR A 39 14.43 -5.47 -9.28
C THR A 39 13.32 -6.18 -8.49
N TYR A 40 12.34 -5.43 -7.97
CA TYR A 40 11.22 -5.99 -7.23
C TYR A 40 9.93 -5.67 -7.96
N ASP A 41 9.07 -6.67 -8.12
CA ASP A 41 7.81 -6.54 -8.84
C ASP A 41 6.66 -7.13 -8.02
N ARG A 42 5.43 -7.02 -8.52
CA ARG A 42 4.24 -7.47 -7.78
C ARG A 42 4.25 -8.94 -7.35
N HIS A 43 5.08 -9.81 -7.96
CA HIS A 43 5.02 -11.24 -7.68
C HIS A 43 5.38 -11.60 -6.23
N HIS A 44 6.15 -10.76 -5.52
CA HIS A 44 6.44 -11.02 -4.10
C HIS A 44 5.21 -10.86 -3.18
N LEU A 45 4.14 -10.20 -3.65
CA LEU A 45 2.84 -10.17 -2.98
C LEU A 45 1.84 -11.20 -3.52
N ALA A 46 2.21 -12.02 -4.51
CA ALA A 46 1.30 -13.03 -5.07
C ALA A 46 0.78 -14.03 -4.02
N PRO A 47 1.59 -14.51 -3.04
CA PRO A 47 1.07 -15.35 -1.96
C PRO A 47 -0.01 -14.66 -1.11
N LEU A 48 0.19 -13.39 -0.76
CA LEU A 48 -0.81 -12.60 -0.03
C LEU A 48 -2.07 -12.39 -0.87
N ALA A 49 -1.92 -12.12 -2.17
CA ALA A 49 -3.04 -11.98 -3.09
C ALA A 49 -3.90 -13.25 -3.14
N ALA A 50 -3.26 -14.42 -3.24
CA ALA A 50 -3.94 -15.71 -3.21
C ALA A 50 -4.63 -15.95 -1.86
N ALA A 51 -3.97 -15.63 -0.74
CA ALA A 51 -4.54 -15.79 0.60
C ALA A 51 -5.79 -14.91 0.79
N LEU A 52 -5.76 -13.65 0.35
CA LEU A 52 -6.91 -12.73 0.41
C LEU A 52 -8.05 -13.19 -0.51
N ALA A 53 -7.75 -13.64 -1.73
CA ALA A 53 -8.75 -14.18 -2.65
C ALA A 53 -9.43 -15.44 -2.10
N GLY A 54 -8.66 -16.32 -1.44
CA GLY A 54 -9.17 -17.50 -0.74
C GLY A 54 -10.09 -17.17 0.44
N GLN A 55 -10.15 -15.91 0.88
CA GLN A 55 -11.05 -15.43 1.93
C GLN A 55 -12.31 -14.76 1.38
N GLY A 56 -12.54 -14.84 0.07
CA GLY A 56 -13.73 -14.31 -0.59
C GLY A 56 -13.62 -12.85 -1.04
N LEU A 57 -12.39 -12.31 -1.09
CA LEU A 57 -12.12 -10.96 -1.59
C LEU A 57 -11.78 -11.01 -3.08
N GLU A 58 -12.15 -9.99 -3.83
CA GLU A 58 -11.60 -9.76 -5.17
C GLU A 58 -10.27 -9.02 -5.02
N VAL A 59 -9.16 -9.58 -5.50
CA VAL A 59 -7.84 -8.97 -5.33
C VAL A 59 -7.28 -8.50 -6.67
N ALA A 60 -6.81 -7.25 -6.69
CA ALA A 60 -6.17 -6.61 -7.81
C ALA A 60 -4.70 -6.35 -7.45
N LEU A 61 -3.83 -7.28 -7.82
CA LEU A 61 -2.40 -7.17 -7.59
C LEU A 61 -1.78 -6.29 -8.67
N ALA A 62 -1.47 -5.04 -8.31
CA ALA A 62 -1.00 -4.05 -9.26
C ALA A 62 0.51 -4.13 -9.46
N GLU A 63 0.93 -4.05 -10.72
CA GLU A 63 2.26 -3.57 -11.11
C GLU A 63 2.20 -2.05 -11.33
N TYR A 64 3.35 -1.38 -11.29
CA TYR A 64 3.50 0.01 -11.74
C TYR A 64 4.92 0.25 -12.25
N ARG A 65 5.15 1.31 -13.04
CA ARG A 65 6.52 1.66 -13.44
C ARG A 65 7.38 2.00 -12.22
N ARG A 66 8.62 1.54 -12.24
CA ARG A 66 9.60 1.62 -11.14
C ARG A 66 10.85 2.36 -11.59
N VAL A 67 11.67 2.79 -10.64
CA VAL A 67 12.94 3.48 -10.89
C VAL A 67 13.87 2.53 -11.65
N GLY A 68 14.37 2.99 -12.80
CA GLY A 68 15.14 2.19 -13.77
C GLY A 68 14.30 1.62 -14.92
N GLY A 69 12.97 1.55 -14.78
CA GLY A 69 12.02 1.09 -15.80
C GLY A 69 11.02 2.16 -16.24
N GLY A 70 11.45 3.43 -16.29
CA GLY A 70 10.60 4.56 -16.69
C GLY A 70 9.58 5.01 -15.63
N GLY A 71 9.78 4.60 -14.37
CA GLY A 71 9.08 5.12 -13.19
C GLY A 71 9.88 6.22 -12.48
N GLY A 72 9.47 6.52 -11.25
CA GLY A 72 9.87 7.73 -10.52
C GLY A 72 8.71 8.73 -10.44
N TRP A 73 9.00 9.90 -9.89
CA TRP A 73 8.08 11.02 -9.92
C TRP A 73 8.06 11.68 -11.31
N PRO A 74 6.89 11.92 -11.93
CA PRO A 74 5.53 11.60 -11.46
C PRO A 74 4.96 10.25 -11.97
N GLU A 75 5.68 9.51 -12.82
CA GLU A 75 5.19 8.35 -13.56
C GLU A 75 4.64 7.22 -12.68
N THR A 76 5.37 6.82 -11.64
CA THR A 76 4.97 5.76 -10.70
C THR A 76 3.66 6.12 -10.00
N PHE A 77 3.51 7.38 -9.61
CA PHE A 77 2.36 7.89 -8.89
C PHE A 77 1.12 7.92 -9.79
N GLY A 78 1.26 8.38 -11.03
CA GLY A 78 0.19 8.32 -12.03
C GLY A 78 -0.22 6.87 -12.38
N ASP A 79 0.73 5.94 -12.36
CA ASP A 79 0.44 4.52 -12.57
C ASP A 79 -0.36 3.93 -11.41
N VAL A 80 -0.01 4.23 -10.15
CA VAL A 80 -0.76 3.78 -8.97
C VAL A 80 -2.21 4.24 -9.00
N VAL A 81 -2.48 5.51 -9.32
CA VAL A 81 -3.84 6.05 -9.42
C VAL A 81 -4.65 5.29 -10.47
N ARG A 82 -4.06 5.03 -11.65
CA ARG A 82 -4.72 4.27 -12.72
C ARG A 82 -4.94 2.80 -12.34
N ALA A 83 -3.95 2.17 -11.72
CA ALA A 83 -4.03 0.77 -11.29
C ALA A 83 -5.14 0.54 -10.25
N ILE A 84 -5.31 1.49 -9.30
CA ILE A 84 -6.39 1.43 -8.31
C ILE A 84 -7.77 1.38 -9.00
N GLY A 85 -8.01 2.22 -10.01
CA GLY A 85 -9.28 2.24 -10.75
C GLY A 85 -9.48 1.09 -11.74
N THR A 86 -8.42 0.36 -12.08
CA THR A 86 -8.44 -0.64 -13.16
C THR A 86 -9.06 -1.95 -12.73
N GLY A 87 -9.78 -2.62 -13.64
CA GLY A 87 -10.25 -3.99 -13.46
C GLY A 87 -11.48 -4.14 -12.57
N ARG A 88 -12.23 -3.05 -12.33
CA ARG A 88 -13.55 -3.10 -11.70
C ARG A 88 -14.56 -3.63 -12.73
N GLY A 89 -15.14 -4.81 -12.47
CA GLY A 89 -16.20 -5.38 -13.32
C GLY A 89 -17.53 -4.62 -13.20
N ALA A 90 -18.51 -4.98 -14.04
CA ALA A 90 -19.85 -4.37 -14.03
C ALA A 90 -20.60 -4.58 -12.70
N ALA A 91 -20.34 -5.68 -11.99
CA ALA A 91 -20.76 -5.91 -10.62
C ALA A 91 -19.65 -5.47 -9.65
N ALA A 92 -19.34 -4.17 -9.63
CA ALA A 92 -18.26 -3.66 -8.79
C ALA A 92 -18.52 -3.99 -7.32
N PRO A 93 -17.51 -4.52 -6.59
CA PRO A 93 -17.63 -4.75 -5.16
C PRO A 93 -18.11 -3.51 -4.42
N ALA A 94 -18.99 -3.69 -3.43
CA ALA A 94 -19.56 -2.62 -2.63
C ALA A 94 -18.52 -1.86 -1.80
N ARG A 95 -17.36 -2.47 -1.55
CA ARG A 95 -16.22 -1.86 -0.87
C ARG A 95 -14.94 -2.03 -1.66
N HIS A 96 -14.05 -1.05 -1.59
CA HIS A 96 -12.73 -1.05 -2.20
C HIS A 96 -11.67 -0.56 -1.21
N VAL A 97 -10.76 -1.45 -0.85
CA VAL A 97 -9.64 -1.20 0.05
C VAL A 97 -8.34 -1.20 -0.75
N VAL A 98 -7.43 -0.29 -0.45
CA VAL A 98 -6.04 -0.38 -0.93
C VAL A 98 -5.17 -0.89 0.21
N VAL A 99 -4.37 -1.92 -0.07
CA VAL A 99 -3.35 -2.40 0.85
C VAL A 99 -2.00 -2.20 0.18
N GLY A 100 -1.07 -1.56 0.87
CA GLY A 100 0.30 -1.36 0.38
C GLY A 100 1.32 -1.87 1.38
N HIS A 101 2.38 -2.52 0.90
CA HIS A 101 3.52 -2.93 1.74
C HIS A 101 4.75 -2.07 1.45
N SER A 102 5.45 -1.62 2.49
CA SER A 102 6.73 -0.91 2.35
C SER A 102 6.60 0.32 1.43
N ALA A 103 7.33 0.35 0.32
CA ALA A 103 7.19 1.34 -0.76
C ALA A 103 5.76 1.42 -1.35
N GLY A 104 5.03 0.31 -1.46
CA GLY A 104 3.62 0.30 -1.84
C GLY A 104 2.71 0.86 -0.75
N GLY A 105 3.11 0.72 0.53
CA GLY A 105 2.45 1.37 1.66
C GLY A 105 2.61 2.89 1.59
N HIS A 106 3.80 3.37 1.24
CA HIS A 106 4.04 4.78 0.90
C HIS A 106 3.10 5.27 -0.21
N LEU A 107 3.04 4.55 -1.34
CA LEU A 107 2.20 4.93 -2.48
C LEU A 107 0.70 4.91 -2.13
N ALA A 108 0.26 4.00 -1.27
CA ALA A 108 -1.11 3.95 -0.78
C ALA A 108 -1.46 5.18 0.09
N LEU A 109 -0.58 5.56 1.03
CA LEU A 109 -0.76 6.75 1.87
C LEU A 109 -0.75 8.05 1.04
N TRP A 110 0.16 8.13 0.06
CA TRP A 110 0.20 9.23 -0.88
C TRP A 110 -1.11 9.35 -1.66
N ALA A 111 -1.60 8.24 -2.23
CA ALA A 111 -2.82 8.24 -3.03
C ALA A 111 -4.07 8.64 -2.22
N ALA A 112 -4.15 8.25 -0.95
CA ALA A 112 -5.24 8.65 -0.05
C ALA A 112 -5.29 10.16 0.26
N SER A 113 -4.15 10.84 0.09
CA SER A 113 -3.98 12.26 0.44
C SER A 113 -4.03 13.14 -0.81
N ALA A 114 -3.33 12.74 -1.88
CA ALA A 114 -3.13 13.52 -3.10
C ALA A 114 -4.13 13.22 -4.23
N ALA A 115 -4.83 12.09 -4.21
CA ALA A 115 -5.68 11.66 -5.31
C ALA A 115 -7.11 11.31 -4.88
N ALA A 116 -8.09 11.58 -5.76
CA ALA A 116 -9.46 11.15 -5.59
C ALA A 116 -9.65 9.75 -6.20
N THR A 117 -9.22 8.71 -5.49
CA THR A 117 -9.25 7.32 -5.99
C THR A 117 -10.60 6.62 -5.81
N GLY A 118 -11.49 7.16 -4.97
CA GLY A 118 -12.80 6.58 -4.69
C GLY A 118 -12.75 5.29 -3.86
N VAL A 119 -11.67 5.08 -3.10
CA VAL A 119 -11.49 3.93 -2.20
C VAL A 119 -12.13 4.21 -0.84
N ASP A 120 -12.51 3.17 -0.11
CA ASP A 120 -13.15 3.28 1.21
C ASP A 120 -12.14 3.32 2.37
N ARG A 121 -10.94 2.76 2.17
CA ARG A 121 -9.88 2.65 3.20
C ARG A 121 -8.51 2.41 2.57
N VAL A 122 -7.47 2.86 3.27
CA VAL A 122 -6.10 2.37 3.11
C VAL A 122 -5.64 1.52 4.29
N ILE A 123 -4.93 0.43 3.99
CA ILE A 123 -4.15 -0.36 4.96
C ILE A 123 -2.68 -0.29 4.52
N ALA A 124 -1.84 0.32 5.33
CA ALA A 124 -0.41 0.46 5.05
C ALA A 124 0.40 -0.47 5.96
N LEU A 125 1.12 -1.42 5.36
CA LEU A 125 1.93 -2.42 6.05
C LEU A 125 3.40 -1.99 5.98
N ALA A 126 4.00 -1.70 7.14
CA ALA A 126 5.38 -1.19 7.26
C ALA A 126 5.73 -0.06 6.25
N PRO A 127 4.92 1.02 6.11
CA PRO A 127 5.11 1.99 5.04
C PRO A 127 6.34 2.89 5.23
N VAL A 128 6.96 3.28 4.12
CA VAL A 128 7.92 4.41 4.07
C VAL A 128 7.15 5.74 4.13
N ALA A 129 6.60 6.06 5.31
CA ALA A 129 5.59 7.12 5.46
C ALA A 129 6.15 8.56 5.61
N ASP A 130 7.48 8.71 5.66
CA ASP A 130 8.20 9.98 5.79
C ASP A 130 9.45 9.89 4.90
N LEU A 131 9.36 10.50 3.71
CA LEU A 131 10.44 10.44 2.73
C LEU A 131 11.65 11.27 3.16
N ALA A 132 11.43 12.42 3.80
CA ALA A 132 12.50 13.26 4.31
C ALA A 132 13.38 12.49 5.31
N ARG A 133 12.76 11.76 6.25
CA ARG A 133 13.49 10.93 7.22
C ARG A 133 14.13 9.72 6.57
N ALA A 134 13.45 9.06 5.63
CA ALA A 134 14.00 7.94 4.88
C ALA A 134 15.28 8.32 4.13
N ARG A 135 15.29 9.50 3.50
CA ARG A 135 16.47 10.07 2.83
C ARG A 135 17.58 10.40 3.82
N ALA A 136 17.26 11.07 4.92
CA ALA A 136 18.26 11.41 5.96
C ALA A 136 18.92 10.17 6.57
N LEU A 137 18.22 9.04 6.61
CA LEU A 137 18.74 7.74 7.06
C LEU A 137 19.45 6.95 5.96
N GLY A 138 19.39 7.39 4.70
CA GLY A 138 19.97 6.69 3.57
C GLY A 138 19.34 5.32 3.30
N LEU A 139 18.05 5.14 3.61
CA LEU A 139 17.38 3.82 3.52
C LEU A 139 17.54 3.19 2.14
N SER A 140 17.95 1.93 2.12
CA SER A 140 18.22 1.15 0.90
C SER A 140 19.19 1.85 -0.06
N GLY A 141 20.24 2.49 0.46
CA GLY A 141 21.21 3.22 -0.36
C GLY A 141 20.60 4.44 -1.05
N ASP A 142 19.90 5.26 -0.27
CA ASP A 142 19.18 6.47 -0.70
C ASP A 142 18.20 6.22 -1.87
N ALA A 143 17.35 5.21 -1.71
CA ALA A 143 16.35 4.87 -2.73
C ALA A 143 15.39 6.04 -3.04
N VAL A 144 15.20 6.97 -2.11
CA VAL A 144 14.35 8.15 -2.30
C VAL A 144 14.93 9.05 -3.42
N ALA A 145 16.25 9.17 -3.55
CA ALA A 145 16.89 9.94 -4.64
C ALA A 145 16.58 9.40 -6.03
N GLY A 146 16.39 8.08 -6.17
CA GLY A 146 15.94 7.50 -7.42
C GLY A 146 14.45 7.75 -7.70
N LEU A 147 13.63 7.85 -6.65
CA LEU A 147 12.18 8.05 -6.77
C LEU A 147 11.83 9.49 -7.16
N VAL A 148 12.37 10.46 -6.43
CA VAL A 148 11.95 11.87 -6.53
C VAL A 148 13.11 12.81 -6.22
N ALA A 149 13.24 13.85 -7.04
CA ALA A 149 14.23 14.91 -6.84
C ALA A 149 13.97 15.67 -5.52
N PRO A 150 15.01 16.14 -4.82
CA PRO A 150 14.86 16.82 -3.52
C PRO A 150 13.86 17.99 -3.54
N GLU A 151 13.82 18.75 -4.64
CA GLU A 151 12.96 19.93 -4.78
C GLU A 151 11.47 19.53 -4.87
N GLN A 152 11.18 18.31 -5.32
CA GLN A 152 9.84 17.77 -5.53
C GLN A 152 9.40 16.79 -4.44
N GLU A 153 10.28 16.43 -3.50
CA GLU A 153 10.00 15.44 -2.44
C GLU A 153 8.73 15.78 -1.66
N HIS A 154 8.47 17.07 -1.41
CA HIS A 154 7.28 17.54 -0.70
C HIS A 154 5.95 17.20 -1.40
N LEU A 155 5.96 16.91 -2.70
CA LEU A 155 4.78 16.48 -3.46
C LEU A 155 4.55 14.96 -3.38
N ALA A 156 5.59 14.22 -2.99
CA ALA A 156 5.62 12.76 -2.94
C ALA A 156 5.60 12.21 -1.51
N ASP A 157 5.92 13.02 -0.50
CA ASP A 157 6.02 12.63 0.90
C ASP A 157 4.65 12.69 1.61
N PRO A 158 4.04 11.55 1.99
CA PRO A 158 2.75 11.52 2.67
C PRO A 158 2.71 12.35 3.95
N LEU A 159 3.83 12.49 4.67
CA LEU A 159 3.88 13.28 5.91
C LEU A 159 3.70 14.79 5.66
N ARG A 160 3.99 15.24 4.44
CA ARG A 160 3.94 16.66 4.05
C ARG A 160 2.67 17.03 3.27
N LEU A 161 1.82 16.04 2.99
CA LEU A 161 0.57 16.22 2.28
C LEU A 161 -0.59 16.53 3.24
N PRO A 162 -1.72 17.06 2.73
CA PRO A 162 -2.95 17.13 3.50
C PRO A 162 -3.33 15.76 4.11
N PRO A 163 -4.01 15.74 5.27
CA PRO A 163 -4.42 14.48 5.89
C PRO A 163 -5.23 13.60 4.91
N PRO A 164 -5.10 12.26 4.98
CA PRO A 164 -5.81 11.36 4.11
C PRO A 164 -7.33 11.54 4.24
N ARG A 165 -8.03 11.48 3.12
CA ARG A 165 -9.49 11.73 3.07
C ARG A 165 -10.33 10.51 3.44
N VAL A 166 -9.69 9.37 3.63
CA VAL A 166 -10.30 8.08 3.93
C VAL A 166 -9.63 7.51 5.19
N PRO A 167 -10.31 6.64 5.94
CA PRO A 167 -9.69 5.98 7.09
C PRO A 167 -8.43 5.19 6.68
N VAL A 168 -7.40 5.26 7.53
CA VAL A 168 -6.11 4.58 7.35
C VAL A 168 -5.82 3.68 8.54
N ALA A 169 -5.48 2.42 8.27
CA ALA A 169 -4.88 1.53 9.27
C ALA A 169 -3.42 1.27 8.91
N ILE A 170 -2.52 1.42 9.87
CA ILE A 170 -1.09 1.13 9.72
C ILE A 170 -0.74 -0.04 10.63
N VAL A 171 0.00 -1.02 10.10
CA VAL A 171 0.55 -2.13 10.89
C VAL A 171 2.05 -2.20 10.65
N HIS A 172 2.85 -2.25 11.72
CA HIS A 172 4.31 -2.18 11.63
C HIS A 172 4.97 -2.97 12.77
N GLY A 173 5.95 -3.81 12.45
CA GLY A 173 6.79 -4.50 13.43
C GLY A 173 7.82 -3.58 14.13
N THR A 174 8.28 -3.94 15.33
CA THR A 174 9.37 -3.17 15.99
C THR A 174 10.76 -3.58 15.54
N ASP A 175 10.90 -4.78 14.99
CA ASP A 175 12.17 -5.39 14.60
C ASP A 175 12.33 -5.31 13.06
N ASP A 176 11.66 -4.33 12.45
CA ASP A 176 11.75 -4.01 11.04
C ASP A 176 13.11 -3.38 10.73
N GLU A 177 13.99 -4.18 10.09
CA GLU A 177 15.35 -3.77 9.74
C GLU A 177 15.39 -2.89 8.46
N ASP A 178 14.33 -2.89 7.66
CA ASP A 178 14.27 -2.19 6.38
C ASP A 178 13.70 -0.78 6.51
N VAL A 179 12.64 -0.64 7.30
CA VAL A 179 11.90 0.61 7.50
C VAL A 179 11.68 0.82 8.99
N PRO A 180 12.32 1.82 9.63
CA PRO A 180 12.11 2.06 11.05
C PRO A 180 10.65 2.42 11.38
N VAL A 181 10.12 1.81 12.44
CA VAL A 181 8.75 2.03 12.93
C VAL A 181 8.44 3.51 13.24
N GLU A 182 9.48 4.30 13.51
CA GLU A 182 9.43 5.73 13.75
C GLU A 182 8.76 6.50 12.59
N LEU A 183 8.97 6.08 11.34
CA LEU A 183 8.33 6.72 10.17
C LEU A 183 6.80 6.58 10.25
N SER A 184 6.31 5.38 10.65
CA SER A 184 4.88 5.15 10.84
C SER A 184 4.32 5.88 12.07
N ARG A 185 5.10 5.95 13.17
CA ARG A 185 4.72 6.71 14.37
C ARG A 185 4.57 8.20 14.06
N ALA A 186 5.54 8.78 13.35
CA ALA A 186 5.53 10.19 12.95
C ALA A 186 4.31 10.52 12.07
N TYR A 187 4.07 9.72 11.03
CA TYR A 187 2.91 9.89 10.16
C TYR A 187 1.58 9.78 10.92
N ALA A 188 1.41 8.73 11.73
CA ALA A 188 0.17 8.54 12.48
C ALA A 188 -0.09 9.69 13.46
N ALA A 189 0.95 10.20 14.13
CA ALA A 189 0.83 11.34 15.03
C ALA A 189 0.42 12.61 14.28
N ALA A 190 1.11 12.94 13.18
CA ALA A 190 0.83 14.14 12.38
C ALA A 190 -0.57 14.09 11.76
N ALA A 191 -0.94 12.96 11.14
CA ALA A 191 -2.25 12.81 10.50
C ALA A 191 -3.40 12.90 11.52
N ARG A 192 -3.24 12.31 12.72
CA ARG A 192 -4.23 12.44 13.80
C ARG A 192 -4.35 13.87 14.32
N ALA A 193 -3.22 14.57 14.49
CA ALA A 193 -3.23 15.97 14.89
C ALA A 193 -3.94 16.86 13.87
N ALA A 194 -3.89 16.49 12.58
CA ALA A 194 -4.63 17.12 11.50
C ALA A 194 -6.09 16.62 11.35
N GLY A 195 -6.58 15.77 12.26
CA GLY A 195 -7.97 15.31 12.30
C GLY A 195 -8.30 14.09 11.45
N ALA A 196 -7.31 13.44 10.81
CA ALA A 196 -7.57 12.21 10.06
C ALA A 196 -7.86 11.00 10.96
N ALA A 197 -8.71 10.10 10.45
CA ALA A 197 -8.95 8.79 11.02
C ALA A 197 -7.79 7.84 10.68
N VAL A 198 -6.73 7.88 11.49
CA VAL A 198 -5.57 6.98 11.36
C VAL A 198 -5.42 6.11 12.59
N ASP A 199 -5.35 4.80 12.40
CA ASP A 199 -5.00 3.80 13.41
C ASP A 199 -3.59 3.25 13.14
N LEU A 200 -2.83 3.00 14.20
CA LEU A 200 -1.46 2.47 14.12
C LEU A 200 -1.37 1.32 15.12
N THR A 201 -1.12 0.14 14.60
CA THR A 201 -0.82 -1.06 15.37
C THR A 201 0.67 -1.36 15.25
N VAL A 202 1.39 -1.28 16.37
CA VAL A 202 2.80 -1.66 16.46
C VAL A 202 2.88 -3.09 17.02
N LEU A 203 3.65 -3.95 16.36
CA LEU A 203 3.79 -5.37 16.71
C LEU A 203 5.19 -5.62 17.29
N PRO A 204 5.31 -5.81 18.62
CA PRO A 204 6.60 -6.13 19.24
C PRO A 204 7.20 -7.42 18.67
N GLY A 205 8.48 -7.39 18.28
CA GLY A 205 9.23 -8.55 17.80
C GLY A 205 8.95 -8.96 16.35
N ALA A 206 8.01 -8.32 15.65
CA ALA A 206 7.76 -8.59 14.25
C ALA A 206 8.74 -7.82 13.35
N GLY A 207 9.16 -8.43 12.25
CA GLY A 207 10.00 -7.81 11.23
C GLY A 207 9.20 -7.23 10.06
N HIS A 208 9.89 -7.01 8.95
CA HIS A 208 9.36 -6.30 7.77
C HIS A 208 8.38 -7.15 6.93
N TYR A 209 8.55 -8.47 6.92
CA TYR A 209 7.93 -9.36 5.93
C TYR A 209 6.83 -10.25 6.50
N GLU A 210 6.78 -10.43 7.82
CA GLU A 210 5.79 -11.26 8.50
C GLU A 210 4.37 -10.78 8.19
N LEU A 211 4.17 -9.48 8.03
CA LEU A 211 2.87 -8.87 7.68
C LEU A 211 2.32 -9.37 6.34
N ILE A 212 3.20 -9.67 5.37
CA ILE A 212 2.79 -10.05 4.01
C ILE A 212 2.98 -11.54 3.73
N THR A 213 3.48 -12.31 4.69
CA THR A 213 3.77 -13.74 4.53
C THR A 213 2.59 -14.56 5.04
N PRO A 214 1.78 -15.20 4.17
CA PRO A 214 0.68 -16.05 4.64
C PRO A 214 1.20 -17.18 5.53
N GLY A 215 0.50 -17.45 6.63
CA GLY A 215 0.87 -18.48 7.61
C GLY A 215 1.60 -17.94 8.84
N THR A 216 2.09 -16.70 8.82
CA THR A 216 2.61 -16.04 10.02
C THR A 216 1.47 -15.58 10.94
N PRO A 217 1.70 -15.51 12.26
CA PRO A 217 0.73 -14.93 13.21
C PRO A 217 0.33 -13.49 12.87
N GLU A 218 1.28 -12.69 12.38
CA GLU A 218 1.12 -11.27 12.09
C GLU A 218 0.14 -11.07 10.92
N CYS A 219 0.37 -11.76 9.81
CA CYS A 219 -0.51 -11.73 8.64
C CYS A 219 -1.93 -12.22 9.00
N ALA A 220 -2.03 -13.35 9.71
CA ALA A 220 -3.30 -13.96 10.05
C ALA A 220 -4.15 -13.12 11.01
N ARG A 221 -3.52 -12.49 12.02
CA ARG A 221 -4.22 -11.74 13.07
C ARG A 221 -4.50 -10.29 12.72
N TRP A 222 -3.64 -9.66 11.92
CA TRP A 222 -3.74 -8.23 11.66
C TRP A 222 -4.12 -7.89 10.22
N VAL A 223 -3.55 -8.56 9.22
CA VAL A 223 -3.77 -8.17 7.81
C VAL A 223 -5.08 -8.76 7.26
N LEU A 224 -5.27 -10.07 7.41
CA LEU A 224 -6.45 -10.75 6.88
C LEU A 224 -7.79 -10.27 7.49
N PRO A 225 -7.89 -9.86 8.77
CA PRO A 225 -9.14 -9.34 9.32
C PRO A 225 -9.42 -7.89 8.91
N LEU A 226 -8.40 -7.02 8.85
CA LEU A 226 -8.56 -5.61 8.48
C LEU A 226 -9.12 -5.41 7.06
N THR A 227 -8.87 -6.37 6.18
CA THR A 227 -9.38 -6.38 4.79
C THR A 227 -10.83 -6.84 4.67
N ARG A 228 -11.43 -7.40 5.74
CA ARG A 228 -12.82 -7.91 5.74
C ARG A 228 -13.80 -7.01 6.49
N GLY A 229 -13.32 -6.33 7.53
CA GLY A 229 -14.17 -5.63 8.49
C GLY A 229 -14.49 -4.18 8.14
N PRO A 230 -15.64 -3.63 8.61
CA PRO A 230 -15.78 -2.19 8.77
C PRO A 230 -14.64 -1.67 9.64
N HIS A 231 -14.39 -0.35 9.61
CA HIS A 231 -13.35 0.22 10.49
C HIS A 231 -13.79 -0.11 11.90
N PRO A 232 -12.93 -0.58 12.80
CA PRO A 232 -13.31 -0.57 14.21
C PRO A 232 -13.73 0.87 14.52
N ALA A 233 -15.02 1.07 14.77
CA ALA A 233 -15.53 2.37 15.18
C ALA A 233 -14.81 2.68 16.49
N ARG A 234 -14.25 3.89 16.59
CA ARG A 234 -13.65 4.37 17.84
C ARG A 234 -14.67 4.18 18.95
N ALA A 235 -14.33 3.37 19.96
CA ALA A 235 -15.00 3.38 21.24
C ALA A 235 -14.57 4.65 22.01
#